data_AF-A0A7Z9HEB5-F1
#
_entry.id   AF-A0A7Z9HEB5-F1
#
_cell.length_a   1.000
_cell.length_b   1.000
_cell.length_c   1.000
_cell.angle_alpha   90.00
_cell.angle_beta   90.00
_cell.angle_gamma   90.00
#
_symmetry.space_group_name_H-M   'P 1'
#
loop_
_entity.id
_entity.type
_entity.pdbx_description
1 polymer ?
#
loop_
_entity_poly.entity_id
_entity_poly.type
_entity_poly.pdbx_seq_one_letter_code
_entity_poly.pdbx_strand_id
1 'polypeptide(L)'
;MQKYYKIFTLIMITGFFWVTPAFTQTSDDLEQMIRASKTRAALVQNVQKAVVHIKVEKIMRSPDGRALNNPRDLYNDEFFRRFFPELQPPDNQQPKKREQPNREFRQKGMGSGSIIDAEGYILTNHHVVGEADEILVVLYNGDERKAKLVGTDPESDIAVVKIEGNGLPVLPMGDSDKILVGEDVIAVGNPFGLIQTVTYGIVSAKGRSNVGINEYENFIQTDAAINPGNSGGPLVSLRGEIIGVNSAIFSQSGGYQGIGFAVPINMARKIMRDLIDKGIVSRGWLGVGIQDVSHDLAKAFKLKSTKGSLITGIMQDTPAQKAGMRKGDVVIRINDKLIQNSNHLRNEIANAGAFAEIEMELIRDGKTVLLKLKLDERPKKIGRMKTLPEPTQTLERKCQTAWN
;
A
#
# COMPACT_ATOMS: atom_id res chain seq x y z
N MET A 1 79.46 -41.35 -52.16
CA MET A 1 79.01 -42.63 -51.58
C MET A 1 77.58 -42.47 -51.07
N GLN A 2 76.69 -43.32 -51.59
CA GLN A 2 75.44 -43.87 -51.02
C GLN A 2 74.58 -43.11 -49.98
N LYS A 3 73.31 -42.96 -50.37
CA LYS A 3 72.06 -43.48 -49.74
C LYS A 3 71.06 -42.51 -49.08
N TYR A 4 69.84 -42.65 -49.61
CA TYR A 4 68.48 -42.23 -49.23
C TYR A 4 68.06 -42.43 -47.76
N TYR A 5 67.10 -41.61 -47.28
CA TYR A 5 65.81 -42.00 -46.67
C TYR A 5 64.93 -40.73 -46.47
N LYS A 6 63.93 -40.48 -47.33
CA LYS A 6 62.46 -40.66 -47.12
C LYS A 6 61.81 -39.90 -45.95
N ILE A 7 61.14 -38.80 -46.32
CA ILE A 7 59.75 -38.37 -46.02
C ILE A 7 59.11 -38.94 -44.73
N PHE A 8 58.78 -38.04 -43.79
CA PHE A 8 57.56 -38.13 -42.99
C PHE A 8 56.95 -36.72 -42.82
N THR A 9 55.91 -36.45 -43.58
CA THR A 9 55.09 -35.24 -43.46
C THR A 9 54.14 -35.43 -42.28
N LEU A 10 54.44 -34.83 -41.13
CA LEU A 10 53.48 -34.68 -40.03
C LEU A 10 52.98 -33.23 -40.04
N ILE A 11 51.88 -32.98 -40.73
CA ILE A 11 51.14 -31.70 -40.62
C ILE A 11 50.53 -31.69 -39.22
N MET A 12 51.24 -31.09 -38.27
CA MET A 12 50.71 -30.69 -36.97
C MET A 12 49.70 -29.57 -37.25
N ILE A 13 48.43 -29.92 -37.42
CA ILE A 13 47.32 -28.98 -37.32
C ILE A 13 47.29 -28.53 -35.86
N THR A 14 48.07 -27.50 -35.55
CA THR A 14 47.89 -26.71 -34.35
C THR A 14 46.60 -25.94 -34.55
N GLY A 15 45.49 -26.58 -34.21
CA GLY A 15 44.21 -25.93 -34.04
C GLY A 15 44.36 -24.91 -32.93
N PHE A 16 44.76 -23.69 -33.30
CA PHE A 16 44.63 -22.51 -32.47
C PHE A 16 43.13 -22.32 -32.26
N PHE A 17 42.57 -22.97 -31.23
CA PHE A 17 41.33 -22.52 -30.62
C PHE A 17 41.63 -21.13 -30.08
N TRP A 18 41.41 -20.12 -30.92
CA TRP A 18 41.18 -18.77 -30.44
C TRP A 18 39.91 -18.85 -29.59
N VAL A 19 40.11 -19.03 -28.29
CA VAL A 19 39.08 -18.74 -27.30
C VAL A 19 38.89 -17.23 -27.41
N THR A 20 37.99 -16.81 -28.29
CA THR A 20 37.53 -15.43 -28.31
C THR A 20 36.97 -15.17 -26.91
N PRO A 21 37.51 -14.20 -26.15
CA PRO A 21 36.85 -13.83 -24.91
C PRO A 21 35.42 -13.44 -25.26
N ALA A 22 34.46 -14.06 -24.59
CA ALA A 22 33.03 -13.81 -24.77
C ALA A 22 32.62 -12.44 -24.20
N PHE A 23 33.34 -11.38 -24.59
CA PHE A 23 33.10 -10.00 -24.20
C PHE A 23 32.87 -9.17 -25.44
N THR A 24 31.68 -9.31 -26.01
CA THR A 24 31.08 -8.32 -26.89
C THR A 24 30.08 -7.50 -26.09
N GLN A 25 30.58 -6.63 -25.20
CA GLN A 25 29.90 -5.40 -24.80
C GLN A 25 30.84 -4.27 -25.19
N THR A 26 30.33 -3.24 -25.86
CA THR A 26 31.17 -2.08 -26.17
C THR A 26 31.53 -1.38 -24.85
N SER A 27 32.72 -0.77 -24.76
CA SER A 27 33.15 -0.05 -23.56
C SER A 27 32.14 1.01 -23.11
N ASP A 28 31.43 1.59 -24.08
CA ASP A 28 30.46 2.67 -23.88
C ASP A 28 29.19 2.16 -23.19
N ASP A 29 28.70 0.97 -23.57
CA ASP A 29 27.56 0.32 -22.91
C ASP A 29 27.87 0.02 -21.43
N LEU A 30 29.08 -0.48 -21.16
CA LEU A 30 29.54 -0.77 -19.80
C LEU A 30 29.63 0.51 -18.96
N GLU A 31 30.21 1.59 -19.50
CA GLU A 31 30.30 2.87 -18.82
C GLU A 31 28.92 3.49 -18.55
N GLN A 32 27.96 3.32 -19.46
CA GLN A 32 26.58 3.75 -19.25
C GLN A 32 25.94 3.00 -18.08
N MET A 33 26.12 1.68 -17.99
CA MET A 33 25.60 0.86 -16.89
C MET A 33 26.24 1.25 -15.54
N ILE A 34 27.56 1.47 -15.52
CA ILE A 34 28.28 1.93 -14.33
C ILE A 34 27.76 3.30 -13.89
N ARG A 35 27.56 4.23 -14.83
CA ARG A 35 27.02 5.55 -14.52
C ARG A 35 25.62 5.46 -13.94
N ALA A 36 24.73 4.67 -14.53
CA ALA A 36 23.37 4.46 -14.01
C ALA A 36 23.38 3.88 -12.59
N SER A 37 24.25 2.90 -12.33
CA SER A 37 24.43 2.30 -10.99
C SER A 37 24.91 3.34 -9.97
N LYS A 38 25.93 4.14 -10.30
CA LYS A 38 26.46 5.20 -9.42
C LYS A 38 25.44 6.31 -9.16
N THR A 39 24.70 6.75 -10.17
CA THR A 39 23.63 7.74 -10.02
C THR A 39 22.55 7.24 -9.05
N ARG A 40 22.15 5.98 -9.17
CA ARG A 40 21.21 5.35 -8.24
C ARG A 40 21.76 5.30 -6.81
N ALA A 41 23.03 4.93 -6.64
CA ALA A 41 23.68 4.90 -5.33
C ALA A 41 23.70 6.30 -4.67
N ALA A 42 24.01 7.35 -5.44
CA ALA A 42 23.99 8.73 -4.97
C ALA A 42 22.58 9.19 -4.59
N LEU A 43 21.57 8.81 -5.37
CA LEU A 43 20.17 9.05 -5.04
C LEU A 43 19.79 8.41 -3.70
N VAL A 44 20.12 7.12 -3.53
CA VAL A 44 19.85 6.36 -2.30
C VAL A 44 20.46 7.06 -1.09
N GLN A 45 21.73 7.48 -1.16
CA GLN A 45 22.40 8.19 -0.06
C GLN A 45 21.68 9.48 0.36
N ASN A 46 21.04 10.19 -0.58
CA ASN A 46 20.28 11.39 -0.26
C ASN A 46 18.91 11.06 0.31
N VAL A 47 18.20 10.09 -0.26
CA VAL A 47 16.90 9.62 0.24
C VAL A 47 17.02 9.13 1.68
N GLN A 48 18.06 8.35 1.95
CA GLN A 48 18.38 7.76 3.25
C GLN A 48 18.46 8.78 4.39
N LYS A 49 18.89 10.02 4.12
CA LYS A 49 18.97 11.09 5.14
C LYS A 49 17.60 11.46 5.71
N ALA A 50 16.54 11.32 4.92
CA ALA A 50 15.17 11.66 5.30
C ALA A 50 14.35 10.42 5.72
N VAL A 51 14.95 9.23 5.76
CA VAL A 51 14.30 7.99 6.21
C VAL A 51 14.73 7.65 7.62
N VAL A 52 13.76 7.45 8.50
CA VAL A 52 13.98 7.21 9.93
C VAL A 52 13.66 5.77 10.30
N HIS A 53 14.33 5.29 11.34
CA HIS A 53 13.92 4.07 12.04
C HIS A 53 12.92 4.43 13.14
N ILE A 54 11.84 3.69 13.24
CA ILE A 54 10.84 3.87 14.30
C ILE A 54 10.92 2.65 15.22
N LYS A 55 11.12 2.91 16.50
CA LYS A 55 11.00 1.94 17.59
C LYS A 55 9.72 2.27 18.35
N VAL A 56 8.92 1.25 18.65
CA VAL A 56 7.73 1.41 19.47
C VAL A 56 7.80 0.52 20.69
N GLU A 57 7.32 1.02 21.82
CA GLU A 57 7.10 0.23 23.02
C GLU A 57 5.60 0.26 23.37
N LYS A 58 5.03 -0.93 23.60
CA LYS A 58 3.65 -1.13 24.08
C LYS A 58 3.69 -1.83 25.42
N ILE A 59 3.08 -1.23 26.43
CA ILE A 59 2.97 -1.77 27.78
C ILE A 59 1.81 -2.75 27.80
N MET A 60 2.12 -4.04 27.93
CA MET A 60 1.12 -5.10 27.96
C MET A 60 0.37 -5.05 29.30
N ARG A 61 -0.92 -4.68 29.27
CA ARG A 61 -1.82 -4.68 30.43
C ARG A 61 -2.79 -5.85 30.30
N SER A 62 -2.74 -6.82 31.22
CA SER A 62 -3.72 -7.93 31.23
C SER A 62 -5.04 -7.48 31.85
N PRO A 63 -6.21 -7.94 31.35
CA PRO A 63 -7.54 -7.58 31.88
C PRO A 63 -7.75 -7.89 33.38
N ASP A 64 -6.91 -8.76 33.92
CA ASP A 64 -6.88 -9.29 35.28
C ASP A 64 -5.62 -8.87 36.08
N GLY A 65 -4.85 -7.89 35.58
CA GLY A 65 -3.71 -7.30 36.28
C GLY A 65 -2.47 -8.19 36.41
N ARG A 66 -2.44 -9.36 35.75
CA ARG A 66 -1.27 -10.26 35.71
C ARG A 66 -0.34 -9.89 34.56
N ALA A 67 0.97 -9.86 34.80
CA ALA A 67 1.95 -9.70 33.72
C ALA A 67 1.94 -10.93 32.80
N LEU A 68 1.64 -10.73 31.51
CA LEU A 68 1.80 -11.77 30.48
C LEU A 68 3.29 -11.87 30.12
N ASN A 69 3.93 -12.93 30.61
CA ASN A 69 5.35 -13.22 30.39
C ASN A 69 5.61 -13.79 28.98
N ASN A 70 5.31 -13.07 27.89
CA ASN A 70 5.61 -13.58 26.56
C ASN A 70 6.37 -12.56 25.68
N PRO A 71 7.69 -12.74 25.47
CA PRO A 71 8.47 -12.00 24.47
C PRO A 71 8.00 -12.17 23.02
N ARG A 72 6.99 -13.01 22.78
CA ARG A 72 6.48 -13.39 21.47
C ARG A 72 5.36 -12.50 20.94
N ASP A 73 4.91 -11.50 21.70
CA ASP A 73 3.66 -10.81 21.36
C ASP A 73 3.75 -9.91 20.10
N LEU A 74 4.93 -9.40 19.71
CA LEU A 74 5.11 -8.71 18.41
C LEU A 74 4.86 -9.67 17.23
N TYR A 75 5.31 -10.92 17.38
CA TYR A 75 5.06 -12.01 16.44
C TYR A 75 3.64 -12.60 16.58
N ASN A 76 2.87 -12.14 17.57
CA ASN A 76 1.48 -12.54 17.78
C ASN A 76 0.48 -11.54 17.20
N ASP A 77 0.93 -10.37 16.77
CA ASP A 77 0.13 -9.39 16.06
C ASP A 77 -0.46 -10.00 14.78
N GLU A 78 -1.75 -9.74 14.53
CA GLU A 78 -2.49 -10.36 13.43
C GLU A 78 -1.87 -10.03 12.07
N PHE A 79 -1.38 -8.80 11.89
CA PHE A 79 -0.72 -8.38 10.66
C PHE A 79 0.58 -9.16 10.44
N PHE A 80 1.45 -9.24 11.45
CA PHE A 80 2.71 -9.98 11.32
C PHE A 80 2.51 -11.49 11.12
N ARG A 81 1.56 -12.10 11.83
CA ARG A 81 1.20 -13.51 11.63
C ARG A 81 0.68 -13.79 10.22
N ARG A 82 -0.12 -12.87 9.68
CA ARG A 82 -0.74 -13.02 8.37
C ARG A 82 0.25 -12.82 7.23
N PHE A 83 1.18 -11.87 7.35
CA PHE A 83 2.06 -11.47 6.25
C PHE A 83 3.51 -11.95 6.37
N PHE A 84 3.96 -12.34 7.57
CA PHE A 84 5.32 -12.81 7.84
C PHE A 84 5.37 -14.04 8.77
N PRO A 85 4.63 -15.14 8.49
CA PRO A 85 4.60 -16.33 9.33
C PRO A 85 5.95 -17.04 9.52
N GLU A 86 6.92 -16.83 8.63
CA GLU A 86 8.30 -17.35 8.75
C GLU A 86 9.12 -16.64 9.85
N LEU A 87 8.70 -15.44 10.28
CA LEU A 87 9.31 -14.77 11.43
C LEU A 87 8.93 -15.51 12.72
N GLN A 88 9.70 -16.54 13.04
CA GLN A 88 9.56 -17.25 14.30
C GLN A 88 10.15 -16.41 15.44
N PRO A 89 9.48 -16.36 16.60
CA PRO A 89 10.11 -15.82 17.79
C PRO A 89 11.38 -16.64 18.13
N PRO A 90 12.41 -16.01 18.70
CA PRO A 90 13.66 -16.70 19.04
C PRO A 90 13.40 -17.95 19.89
N ASP A 91 14.17 -19.00 19.59
CA ASP A 91 13.94 -20.35 20.12
C ASP A 91 14.29 -20.44 21.62
N ASN A 92 13.64 -21.39 22.29
CA ASN A 92 13.49 -21.48 23.74
C ASN A 92 14.80 -21.31 24.56
N GLN A 93 15.03 -20.12 25.09
CA GLN A 93 15.55 -20.01 26.45
C GLN A 93 14.36 -19.78 27.36
N GLN A 94 14.01 -20.79 28.17
CA GLN A 94 13.08 -20.61 29.27
C GLN A 94 13.42 -19.31 29.99
N PRO A 95 12.47 -18.37 30.18
CA PRO A 95 12.73 -17.23 31.03
C PRO A 95 13.13 -17.81 32.39
N LYS A 96 14.43 -17.70 32.75
CA LYS A 96 14.87 -17.96 34.12
C LYS A 96 13.88 -17.22 35.00
N LYS A 97 13.20 -17.94 35.91
CA LYS A 97 12.32 -17.38 36.95
C LYS A 97 13.06 -16.18 37.55
N ARG A 98 12.76 -14.97 37.07
CA ARG A 98 13.24 -13.74 37.67
C ARG A 98 12.13 -13.31 38.61
N GLU A 99 12.36 -13.57 39.89
CA GLU A 99 11.56 -13.11 41.01
C GLU A 99 11.59 -11.58 41.06
N GLN A 100 10.82 -10.91 40.20
CA GLN A 100 10.51 -9.48 40.35
C GLN A 100 9.03 -9.26 40.04
N PRO A 101 8.14 -9.23 41.06
CA PRO A 101 6.70 -9.24 40.87
C PRO A 101 6.09 -7.91 40.39
N ASN A 102 6.87 -6.97 39.82
CA ASN A 102 6.34 -5.63 39.52
C ASN A 102 6.99 -4.90 38.33
N ARG A 103 7.44 -5.61 37.29
CA ARG A 103 7.88 -4.96 36.05
C ARG A 103 6.78 -5.01 35.01
N GLU A 104 6.30 -3.84 34.60
CA GLU A 104 5.48 -3.67 33.40
C GLU A 104 6.21 -4.29 32.19
N PHE A 105 5.56 -5.21 31.49
CA PHE A 105 6.13 -5.82 30.29
C PHE A 105 5.96 -4.87 29.11
N ARG A 106 7.08 -4.57 28.45
CA ARG A 106 7.11 -3.74 27.25
C ARG A 106 7.34 -4.61 26.02
N GLN A 107 6.34 -4.72 25.17
CA GLN A 107 6.45 -5.26 23.82
C GLN A 107 7.16 -4.21 22.97
N LYS A 108 8.23 -4.61 22.28
CA LYS A 108 8.94 -3.72 21.35
C LYS A 108 8.51 -4.05 19.93
N GLY A 109 8.20 -3.02 19.15
CA GLY A 109 7.96 -3.11 17.71
C GLY A 109 8.91 -2.17 16.96
N MET A 110 8.91 -2.31 15.64
CA MET A 110 9.81 -1.55 14.80
C MET A 110 9.28 -1.35 13.38
N GLY A 111 9.70 -0.26 12.75
CA GLY A 111 9.39 0.06 11.37
C GLY A 111 10.27 1.19 10.86
N SER A 112 9.82 1.81 9.77
CA SER A 112 10.43 2.96 9.15
C SER A 112 9.44 4.11 9.00
N GLY A 113 9.96 5.30 8.71
CA GLY A 113 9.15 6.45 8.35
C GLY A 113 9.90 7.37 7.40
N SER A 114 9.15 8.27 6.76
CA SER A 114 9.71 9.34 5.91
C SER A 114 9.48 10.70 6.55
N ILE A 115 10.53 11.50 6.70
CA ILE A 115 10.40 12.90 7.11
C ILE A 115 9.84 13.69 5.92
N ILE A 116 8.66 14.26 6.11
CA ILE A 116 7.86 14.89 5.05
C ILE A 116 7.88 16.42 5.10
N ASP A 117 8.37 17.00 6.20
CA ASP A 117 8.67 18.43 6.31
C ASP A 117 9.81 18.69 7.29
N ALA A 118 10.35 19.92 7.22
CA ALA A 118 11.50 20.32 8.01
C ALA A 118 11.18 20.53 9.50
N GLU A 119 9.89 20.62 9.84
CA GLU A 119 9.41 20.75 11.21
C GLU A 119 9.40 19.40 11.93
N GLY A 120 9.38 18.28 11.20
CA GLY A 120 9.57 16.94 11.73
C GLY A 120 8.32 16.08 11.77
N TYR A 121 7.33 16.36 10.92
CA TYR A 121 6.28 15.38 10.65
C TYR A 121 6.87 14.20 9.88
N ILE A 122 6.49 12.99 10.29
CA ILE A 122 6.96 11.73 9.74
C ILE A 122 5.75 10.89 9.34
N LEU A 123 5.74 10.47 8.07
CA LEU A 123 4.75 9.55 7.52
C LEU A 123 5.22 8.11 7.72
N THR A 124 4.33 7.25 8.25
CA THR A 124 4.56 5.81 8.47
C THR A 124 3.23 5.05 8.37
N ASN A 125 3.22 3.77 8.74
CA ASN A 125 2.00 2.95 8.75
C ASN A 125 1.29 2.94 10.10
N HIS A 126 -0.01 2.66 10.08
CA HIS A 126 -0.79 2.44 11.29
C HIS A 126 -0.26 1.26 12.10
N HIS A 127 -0.01 0.12 11.46
CA HIS A 127 0.46 -1.08 12.17
C HIS A 127 1.84 -0.91 12.84
N VAL A 128 2.61 0.12 12.45
CA VAL A 128 3.91 0.42 13.09
C VAL A 128 3.73 1.18 14.41
N VAL A 129 2.81 2.15 14.48
CA VAL A 129 2.73 3.11 15.60
C VAL A 129 1.38 3.25 16.28
N GLY A 130 0.31 2.71 15.70
CA GLY A 130 -1.07 3.01 16.05
C GLY A 130 -1.47 2.62 17.48
N GLU A 131 -0.85 1.56 18.02
CA GLU A 131 -1.11 1.05 19.37
C GLU A 131 0.09 1.22 20.32
N ALA A 132 1.06 2.05 19.95
CA ALA A 132 2.27 2.27 20.76
C ALA A 132 1.99 3.20 21.95
N ASP A 133 2.50 2.84 23.13
CA ASP A 133 2.51 3.73 24.30
C ASP A 133 3.67 4.73 24.22
N GLU A 134 4.80 4.31 23.65
CA GLU A 134 5.97 5.15 23.42
C GLU A 134 6.53 4.94 22.01
N ILE A 135 6.86 6.04 21.34
CA ILE A 135 7.43 6.05 19.98
C ILE A 135 8.77 6.78 20.05
N LEU A 136 9.82 6.09 19.63
CA LEU A 136 11.18 6.62 19.50
C LEU A 136 11.58 6.58 18.03
N VAL A 137 12.09 7.69 17.53
CA VAL A 137 12.55 7.85 16.15
C VAL A 137 14.06 7.99 16.17
N VAL A 138 14.75 7.14 15.41
CA VAL A 138 16.20 7.25 15.20
C VAL A 138 16.45 7.82 13.80
N LEU A 139 17.09 8.99 13.76
CA LEU A 139 17.45 9.69 12.54
C LEU A 139 18.65 9.04 11.85
N TYR A 140 18.93 9.44 10.60
CA TYR A 140 20.04 8.91 9.80
C TYR A 140 21.42 9.08 10.47
N ASN A 141 21.61 10.18 11.21
CA ASN A 141 22.85 10.45 11.95
C ASN A 141 22.97 9.67 13.28
N GLY A 142 21.97 8.84 13.62
CA GLY A 142 21.91 8.09 14.87
C GLY A 142 21.23 8.82 16.03
N ASP A 143 20.82 10.08 15.86
CA ASP A 143 20.10 10.82 16.90
C ASP A 143 18.75 10.16 17.19
N GLU A 144 18.51 9.82 18.44
CA GLU A 144 17.25 9.27 18.90
C GLU A 144 16.37 10.37 19.53
N ARG A 145 15.10 10.44 19.12
CA ARG A 145 14.13 11.44 19.56
C ARG A 145 12.81 10.80 19.91
N LYS A 146 12.17 11.28 20.96
CA LYS A 146 10.79 10.90 21.28
C LYS A 146 9.83 11.53 20.27
N ALA A 147 8.90 10.74 19.77
CA ALA A 147 7.86 11.19 18.86
C ALA A 147 6.49 11.18 19.54
N LYS A 148 5.61 12.09 19.10
CA LYS A 148 4.20 12.11 19.46
C LYS A 148 3.40 11.56 18.29
N LEU A 149 2.43 10.69 18.55
CA LEU A 149 1.43 10.32 17.56
C LEU A 149 0.56 11.54 17.27
N VAL A 150 0.54 12.01 16.01
CA VAL A 150 -0.34 13.09 15.56
C VAL A 150 -1.73 12.50 15.28
N GLY A 151 -1.76 11.36 14.60
CA GLY A 151 -2.98 10.62 14.32
C GLY A 151 -2.71 9.39 13.46
N THR A 152 -3.72 8.55 13.30
CA THR A 152 -3.63 7.33 12.49
C THR A 152 -4.97 6.96 11.87
N ASP A 153 -4.90 6.29 10.72
CA ASP A 153 -6.02 5.75 9.96
C ASP A 153 -5.82 4.25 9.74
N PRO A 154 -6.41 3.40 10.60
CA PRO A 154 -6.30 1.95 10.49
C PRO A 154 -6.82 1.41 9.15
N GLU A 155 -7.84 2.05 8.57
CA GLU A 155 -8.51 1.54 7.38
C GLU A 155 -7.68 1.68 6.09
N SER A 156 -6.68 2.56 6.11
CA SER A 156 -5.71 2.74 5.02
C SER A 156 -4.28 2.35 5.40
N ASP A 157 -4.06 1.93 6.64
CA ASP A 157 -2.75 1.66 7.23
C ASP A 157 -1.78 2.85 7.17
N ILE A 158 -2.23 4.07 7.49
CA ILE A 158 -1.40 5.28 7.50
C ILE A 158 -1.36 5.90 8.89
N ALA A 159 -0.19 6.42 9.29
CA ALA A 159 -0.03 7.20 10.51
C ALA A 159 0.93 8.36 10.30
N VAL A 160 0.76 9.37 11.15
CA VAL A 160 1.66 10.53 11.21
C VAL A 160 2.17 10.66 12.64
N VAL A 161 3.48 10.76 12.79
CA VAL A 161 4.13 11.05 14.06
C VAL A 161 4.95 12.34 13.94
N LYS A 162 5.18 13.02 15.07
CA LYS A 162 5.89 14.29 15.13
C LYS A 162 7.06 14.19 16.09
N ILE A 163 8.26 14.56 15.61
CA ILE A 163 9.43 14.81 16.45
C ILE A 163 9.71 16.30 16.54
N GLU A 164 10.44 16.72 17.58
CA GLU A 164 10.97 18.07 17.67
C GLU A 164 12.20 18.22 16.78
N GLY A 165 12.26 19.32 16.02
CA GLY A 165 13.37 19.64 15.12
C GLY A 165 13.06 20.84 14.22
N ASN A 166 14.11 21.44 13.67
CA ASN A 166 14.01 22.44 12.61
C ASN A 166 15.13 22.14 11.60
N GLY A 167 14.86 22.36 10.31
CA GLY A 167 15.81 22.07 9.24
C GLY A 167 16.11 20.58 9.07
N LEU A 168 15.15 19.71 9.42
CA LEU A 168 15.31 18.28 9.19
C LEU A 168 15.36 17.96 7.68
N PRO A 169 16.10 16.93 7.25
CA PRO A 169 16.12 16.51 5.85
C PRO A 169 14.75 16.01 5.44
N VAL A 170 14.24 16.50 4.31
CA VAL A 170 12.90 16.22 3.82
C VAL A 170 12.95 15.42 2.52
N LEU A 171 12.04 14.46 2.38
CA LEU A 171 11.82 13.74 1.14
C LEU A 171 10.58 14.30 0.42
N PRO A 172 10.71 14.80 -0.81
CA PRO A 172 9.57 15.38 -1.52
C PRO A 172 8.55 14.30 -1.88
N MET A 173 7.26 14.62 -1.78
CA MET A 173 6.19 13.75 -2.23
C MET A 173 5.91 13.96 -3.72
N GLY A 174 6.03 12.90 -4.52
CA GLY A 174 5.74 12.92 -5.95
C GLY A 174 4.26 12.71 -6.27
N ASP A 175 3.97 12.18 -7.45
CA ASP A 175 2.61 11.93 -7.91
C ASP A 175 2.44 10.45 -8.30
N SER A 176 1.75 9.69 -7.44
CA SER A 176 1.50 8.26 -7.67
C SER A 176 0.56 7.98 -8.85
N ASP A 177 -0.18 8.97 -9.33
CA ASP A 177 -1.05 8.77 -10.50
C ASP A 177 -0.24 8.80 -11.79
N LYS A 178 0.88 9.53 -11.79
CA LYS A 178 1.80 9.68 -12.95
C LYS A 178 2.81 8.56 -13.10
N ILE A 179 3.19 7.86 -12.01
CA ILE A 179 4.13 6.73 -12.11
C ILE A 179 3.52 5.63 -13.01
N LEU A 180 4.31 5.06 -13.90
CA LEU A 180 3.87 4.01 -14.83
C LEU A 180 4.29 2.63 -14.35
N VAL A 181 3.53 1.61 -14.77
CA VAL A 181 3.94 0.21 -14.63
C VAL A 181 5.20 0.01 -15.47
N GLY A 182 6.24 -0.59 -14.87
CA GLY A 182 7.56 -0.76 -15.45
C GLY A 182 8.57 0.33 -15.08
N GLU A 183 8.14 1.44 -14.44
CA GLU A 183 9.10 2.43 -13.93
C GLU A 183 9.86 1.90 -12.71
N ASP A 184 11.15 2.23 -12.67
CA ASP A 184 12.06 1.91 -11.58
C ASP A 184 11.66 2.58 -10.27
N VAL A 185 11.70 1.80 -9.20
CA VAL A 185 11.43 2.24 -7.83
C VAL A 185 12.43 1.64 -6.85
N ILE A 186 12.62 2.36 -5.75
CA ILE A 186 13.49 1.95 -4.66
C ILE A 186 12.65 1.96 -3.39
N ALA A 187 12.54 0.82 -2.73
CA ALA A 187 12.01 0.76 -1.38
C ALA A 187 13.15 0.95 -0.40
N VAL A 188 13.00 1.95 0.49
CA VAL A 188 14.00 2.30 1.49
C VAL A 188 13.40 2.10 2.87
N GLY A 189 14.18 1.54 3.77
CA GLY A 189 13.86 1.51 5.18
C GLY A 189 15.10 1.37 6.04
N ASN A 190 14.87 1.32 7.35
CA ASN A 190 15.89 1.14 8.36
C ASN A 190 15.50 -0.01 9.30
N PRO A 191 15.53 -1.27 8.82
CA PRO A 191 15.28 -2.40 9.67
C PRO A 191 16.47 -2.59 10.63
N PHE A 192 16.15 -2.72 11.92
CA PHE A 192 17.01 -3.15 13.03
C PHE A 192 17.96 -2.09 13.61
N GLY A 193 17.81 -0.81 13.24
CA GLY A 193 18.72 0.25 13.71
C GLY A 193 20.18 0.03 13.27
N LEU A 194 20.40 -0.82 12.28
CA LEU A 194 21.66 -1.05 11.58
C LEU A 194 21.65 -0.31 10.24
N ILE A 195 22.65 -0.55 9.38
CA ILE A 195 22.75 0.03 8.03
C ILE A 195 21.41 -0.09 7.30
N GLN A 196 20.83 1.03 6.89
CA GLN A 196 19.55 1.12 6.17
C GLN A 196 19.48 0.11 5.03
N THR A 197 18.32 -0.54 4.88
CA THR A 197 18.08 -1.52 3.82
C THR A 197 17.42 -0.85 2.64
N VAL A 198 17.97 -1.12 1.46
CA VAL A 198 17.53 -0.56 0.20
C VAL A 198 17.32 -1.70 -0.76
N THR A 199 16.14 -1.75 -1.35
CA THR A 199 15.79 -2.75 -2.35
C THR A 199 15.27 -2.05 -3.59
N TYR A 200 15.66 -2.54 -4.75
CA TYR A 200 15.34 -1.95 -6.04
C TYR A 200 14.44 -2.89 -6.82
N GLY A 201 13.49 -2.33 -7.55
CA GLY A 201 12.58 -3.04 -8.42
C GLY A 201 11.86 -2.06 -9.34
N ILE A 202 10.70 -2.47 -9.83
CA ILE A 202 9.82 -1.69 -10.68
C ILE A 202 8.43 -1.59 -10.06
N VAL A 203 7.61 -0.68 -10.58
CA VAL A 203 6.16 -0.75 -10.40
C VAL A 203 5.63 -1.91 -11.22
N SER A 204 5.20 -2.99 -10.58
CA SER A 204 4.66 -4.18 -11.26
C SER A 204 3.18 -4.03 -11.61
N ALA A 205 2.42 -3.26 -10.82
CA ALA A 205 1.01 -2.95 -11.07
C ALA A 205 0.56 -1.72 -10.27
N LYS A 206 -0.56 -1.12 -10.67
CA LYS A 206 -1.23 -0.05 -9.91
C LYS A 206 -2.68 -0.41 -9.64
N GLY A 207 -3.24 0.18 -8.60
CA GLY A 207 -4.65 0.05 -8.25
C GLY A 207 -5.05 -1.36 -7.82
N ARG A 208 -4.10 -2.10 -7.23
CA ARG A 208 -4.41 -3.41 -6.64
C ARG A 208 -5.37 -3.21 -5.47
N SER A 209 -6.55 -3.78 -5.62
CA SER A 209 -7.66 -3.75 -4.68
C SER A 209 -8.16 -5.19 -4.48
N ASN A 210 -8.86 -5.47 -3.38
CA ASN A 210 -9.26 -6.83 -2.96
C ASN A 210 -8.10 -7.76 -2.63
N VAL A 211 -6.98 -7.22 -2.14
CA VAL A 211 -5.91 -8.03 -1.55
C VAL A 211 -6.30 -8.45 -0.12
N GLY A 212 -7.17 -7.66 0.52
CA GLY A 212 -7.71 -7.92 1.85
C GLY A 212 -6.74 -7.56 2.98
N ILE A 213 -5.77 -6.68 2.69
CA ILE A 213 -4.81 -6.11 3.64
C ILE A 213 -5.49 -4.95 4.39
N ASN A 214 -6.11 -4.02 3.65
CA ASN A 214 -6.78 -2.84 4.20
C ASN A 214 -8.25 -2.79 3.76
N GLU A 215 -9.05 -1.96 4.42
CA GLU A 215 -10.43 -1.69 3.99
C GLU A 215 -10.44 -0.77 2.75
N TYR A 216 -9.56 0.24 2.73
CA TYR A 216 -9.34 1.11 1.58
C TYR A 216 -8.02 0.75 0.91
N GLU A 217 -8.14 0.03 -0.21
CA GLU A 217 -7.00 -0.50 -0.95
C GLU A 217 -6.90 0.13 -2.33
N ASN A 218 -5.72 0.62 -2.67
CA ASN A 218 -5.40 1.06 -4.02
C ASN A 218 -3.89 0.86 -4.28
N PHE A 219 -3.35 -0.27 -3.85
CA PHE A 219 -1.90 -0.43 -3.70
C PHE A 219 -1.15 -0.28 -5.03
N ILE A 220 0.04 0.30 -4.93
CA ILE A 220 1.11 0.14 -5.90
C ILE A 220 1.76 -1.20 -5.60
N GLN A 221 1.82 -2.09 -6.59
CA GLN A 221 2.55 -3.34 -6.50
C GLN A 221 3.97 -3.12 -7.01
N THR A 222 4.96 -3.68 -6.32
CA THR A 222 6.36 -3.64 -6.74
C THR A 222 7.04 -4.99 -6.51
N ASP A 223 8.08 -5.26 -7.29
CA ASP A 223 9.01 -6.36 -7.07
C ASP A 223 10.32 -5.89 -6.37
N ALA A 224 10.33 -4.67 -5.83
CA ALA A 224 11.28 -4.32 -4.78
C ALA A 224 10.92 -5.11 -3.50
N ALA A 225 11.92 -5.72 -2.86
CA ALA A 225 11.68 -6.54 -1.69
C ALA A 225 11.19 -5.70 -0.49
N ILE A 226 9.94 -5.93 -0.10
CA ILE A 226 9.35 -5.33 1.11
C ILE A 226 9.47 -6.36 2.24
N ASN A 227 10.23 -6.02 3.27
CA ASN A 227 10.47 -6.88 4.43
C ASN A 227 10.15 -6.13 5.73
N PRO A 228 9.97 -6.85 6.85
CA PRO A 228 9.81 -6.25 8.17
C PRO A 228 10.92 -5.25 8.46
N GLY A 229 10.51 -4.02 8.77
CA GLY A 229 11.39 -2.88 9.02
C GLY A 229 11.62 -1.93 7.84
N ASN A 230 11.22 -2.28 6.60
CA ASN A 230 10.99 -1.30 5.54
C ASN A 230 9.54 -0.78 5.52
N SER A 231 8.60 -1.47 6.20
CA SER A 231 7.23 -1.00 6.42
C SER A 231 7.21 0.38 7.07
N GLY A 232 6.38 1.27 6.54
CA GLY A 232 6.28 2.69 6.87
C GLY A 232 7.31 3.56 6.17
N GLY A 233 8.37 2.97 5.60
CA GLY A 233 9.37 3.68 4.80
C GLY A 233 8.85 4.02 3.40
N PRO A 234 9.58 4.85 2.63
CA PRO A 234 9.13 5.28 1.32
C PRO A 234 9.43 4.25 0.23
N LEU A 235 8.52 4.18 -0.74
CA LEU A 235 8.80 3.72 -2.10
C LEU A 235 9.07 4.97 -2.94
N VAL A 236 10.29 5.11 -3.47
CA VAL A 236 10.74 6.31 -4.20
C VAL A 236 10.97 6.04 -5.68
N SER A 237 10.67 7.02 -6.52
CA SER A 237 11.04 7.02 -7.94
C SER A 237 12.51 7.41 -8.13
N LEU A 238 13.05 7.24 -9.34
CA LEU A 238 14.39 7.72 -9.70
C LEU A 238 14.54 9.26 -9.67
N ARG A 239 13.45 10.02 -9.52
CA ARG A 239 13.48 11.46 -9.25
C ARG A 239 13.73 11.80 -7.78
N GLY A 240 13.78 10.79 -6.89
CA GLY A 240 13.92 10.98 -5.45
C GLY A 240 12.63 11.44 -4.77
N GLU A 241 11.50 11.24 -5.43
CA GLU A 241 10.18 11.58 -4.91
C GLU A 241 9.49 10.34 -4.35
N ILE A 242 8.83 10.47 -3.19
CA ILE A 242 7.98 9.41 -2.64
C ILE A 242 6.81 9.18 -3.59
N ILE A 243 6.60 7.94 -4.03
CA ILE A 243 5.43 7.53 -4.80
C ILE A 243 4.51 6.59 -4.00
N GLY A 244 4.98 6.05 -2.88
CA GLY A 244 4.14 5.31 -1.93
C GLY A 244 4.80 5.08 -0.57
N VAL A 245 4.01 4.56 0.36
CA VAL A 245 4.46 4.12 1.70
C VAL A 245 4.45 2.59 1.72
N ASN A 246 5.62 1.97 1.88
CA ASN A 246 5.76 0.52 1.93
C ASN A 246 4.91 -0.03 3.07
N SER A 247 4.03 -1.01 2.81
CA SER A 247 3.11 -1.54 3.85
C SER A 247 3.34 -3.03 4.07
N ALA A 248 3.04 -3.87 3.07
CA ALA A 248 3.00 -5.32 3.24
C ALA A 248 3.49 -6.07 1.99
N ILE A 249 3.56 -7.40 2.09
CA ILE A 249 3.77 -8.33 0.97
C ILE A 249 2.54 -9.21 0.78
N PHE A 250 2.35 -9.74 -0.43
CA PHE A 250 1.56 -10.96 -0.60
C PHE A 250 2.51 -12.15 -0.49
N SER A 251 2.27 -13.05 0.47
CA SER A 251 3.05 -14.29 0.57
C SER A 251 2.21 -15.45 1.09
N GLN A 252 2.36 -16.62 0.47
CA GLN A 252 1.82 -17.87 0.98
C GLN A 252 2.79 -18.57 1.94
N SER A 253 4.09 -18.33 1.80
CA SER A 253 5.11 -18.92 2.67
C SER A 253 5.44 -18.02 3.86
N GLY A 254 5.34 -16.70 3.69
CA GLY A 254 5.75 -15.67 4.63
C GLY A 254 7.03 -14.93 4.24
N GLY A 255 7.79 -15.48 3.29
CA GLY A 255 8.93 -14.84 2.66
C GLY A 255 8.54 -13.96 1.47
N TYR A 256 9.47 -13.12 1.01
CA TYR A 256 9.30 -12.31 -0.18
C TYR A 256 9.21 -13.18 -1.45
N GLN A 257 8.14 -13.04 -2.23
CA GLN A 257 7.87 -13.83 -3.45
C GLN A 257 7.72 -12.98 -4.72
N GLY A 258 8.28 -11.77 -4.76
CA GLY A 258 8.14 -10.88 -5.92
C GLY A 258 6.95 -9.91 -5.85
N ILE A 259 6.21 -9.88 -4.74
CA ILE A 259 4.95 -9.13 -4.61
C ILE A 259 4.95 -8.29 -3.32
N GLY A 260 5.46 -7.06 -3.43
CA GLY A 260 5.35 -6.03 -2.40
C GLY A 260 4.23 -5.03 -2.70
N PHE A 261 3.69 -4.40 -1.66
CA PHE A 261 2.66 -3.38 -1.75
C PHE A 261 3.05 -2.09 -1.03
N ALA A 262 2.74 -0.96 -1.66
CA ALA A 262 2.85 0.36 -1.09
C ALA A 262 1.53 1.14 -1.22
N VAL A 263 1.14 1.84 -0.17
CA VAL A 263 -0.01 2.77 -0.20
C VAL A 263 0.39 3.98 -1.08
N PRO A 264 -0.38 4.34 -2.11
CA PRO A 264 -0.01 5.45 -3.00
C PRO A 264 0.16 6.79 -2.27
N ILE A 265 1.18 7.56 -2.64
CA ILE A 265 1.48 8.82 -1.95
C ILE A 265 0.35 9.84 -2.05
N ASN A 266 -0.43 9.87 -3.14
CA ASN A 266 -1.55 10.80 -3.25
C ASN A 266 -2.66 10.50 -2.23
N MET A 267 -2.90 9.22 -1.94
CA MET A 267 -3.82 8.78 -0.90
C MET A 267 -3.26 9.13 0.48
N ALA A 268 -2.01 8.73 0.76
CA ALA A 268 -1.36 9.01 2.04
C ALA A 268 -1.27 10.50 2.35
N ARG A 269 -1.00 11.37 1.34
CA ARG A 269 -0.94 12.83 1.48
C ARG A 269 -2.27 13.42 1.95
N LYS A 270 -3.41 12.94 1.44
CA LYS A 270 -4.73 13.41 1.86
C LYS A 270 -5.01 13.04 3.32
N ILE A 271 -4.81 11.75 3.65
CA ILE A 271 -4.97 11.23 5.01
C ILE A 271 -4.08 12.00 5.99
N MET A 272 -2.81 12.16 5.65
CA MET A 272 -1.83 12.89 6.45
C MET A 272 -2.28 14.33 6.74
N ARG A 273 -2.79 15.06 5.74
CA ARG A 273 -3.34 16.41 5.97
C ARG A 273 -4.51 16.39 6.94
N ASP A 274 -5.47 15.49 6.75
CA ASP A 274 -6.60 15.35 7.67
C ASP A 274 -6.15 15.00 9.11
N LEU A 275 -5.16 14.11 9.25
CA LEU A 275 -4.59 13.75 10.56
C LEU A 275 -3.86 14.93 11.21
N ILE A 276 -3.13 15.74 10.45
CA ILE A 276 -2.44 16.93 10.97
C ILE A 276 -3.44 18.02 11.36
N ASP A 277 -4.42 18.29 10.51
CA ASP A 277 -5.34 19.42 10.67
C ASP A 277 -6.45 19.12 11.69
N LYS A 278 -6.96 17.89 11.72
CA LYS A 278 -8.17 17.50 12.48
C LYS A 278 -7.92 16.39 13.50
N GLY A 279 -6.79 15.70 13.43
CA GLY A 279 -6.50 14.51 14.24
C GLY A 279 -7.24 13.24 13.81
N ILE A 280 -8.17 13.33 12.84
CA ILE A 280 -9.00 12.21 12.36
C ILE A 280 -9.21 12.29 10.85
N VAL A 281 -9.36 11.13 10.21
CA VAL A 281 -9.75 11.04 8.80
C VAL A 281 -11.28 11.01 8.70
N SER A 282 -11.85 11.97 7.97
CA SER A 282 -13.29 12.01 7.69
C SER A 282 -13.56 11.58 6.25
N ARG A 283 -14.25 10.45 6.09
CA ARG A 283 -14.51 9.84 4.78
C ARG A 283 -15.87 10.25 4.25
N GLY A 284 -15.92 10.52 2.95
CA GLY A 284 -17.18 10.73 2.24
C GLY A 284 -18.06 9.49 2.26
N TRP A 285 -19.38 9.72 2.27
CA TRP A 285 -20.38 8.68 2.30
C TRP A 285 -21.49 8.95 1.30
N LEU A 286 -21.74 7.96 0.45
CA LEU A 286 -22.78 8.03 -0.58
C LEU A 286 -24.06 7.28 -0.16
N GLY A 287 -23.91 6.20 0.61
CA GLY A 287 -25.05 5.40 1.09
C GLY A 287 -25.58 4.38 0.09
N VAL A 288 -24.69 3.66 -0.59
CA VAL A 288 -25.04 2.67 -1.62
C VAL A 288 -24.39 1.32 -1.35
N GLY A 289 -25.08 0.26 -1.74
CA GLY A 289 -24.44 -1.03 -2.01
C GLY A 289 -23.82 -1.00 -3.41
N ILE A 290 -22.61 -1.53 -3.54
CA ILE A 290 -21.85 -1.53 -4.79
C ILE A 290 -21.30 -2.91 -5.10
N GLN A 291 -21.14 -3.22 -6.39
CA GLN A 291 -20.41 -4.40 -6.85
C GLN A 291 -19.69 -4.13 -8.17
N ASP A 292 -18.77 -5.03 -8.52
CA ASP A 292 -18.10 -5.03 -9.81
C ASP A 292 -19.05 -5.42 -10.94
N VAL A 293 -18.79 -4.86 -12.12
CA VAL A 293 -19.53 -5.19 -13.34
C VAL A 293 -18.87 -6.42 -13.97
N SER A 294 -19.52 -7.57 -13.85
CA SER A 294 -19.11 -8.79 -14.57
C SER A 294 -19.39 -8.68 -16.06
N HIS A 295 -18.82 -9.58 -16.87
CA HIS A 295 -19.06 -9.58 -18.32
C HIS A 295 -20.55 -9.82 -18.67
N ASP A 296 -21.23 -10.66 -17.90
CA ASP A 296 -22.66 -10.92 -18.09
C ASP A 296 -23.52 -9.72 -17.71
N LEU A 297 -23.16 -9.01 -16.64
CA LEU A 297 -23.80 -7.74 -16.27
C LEU A 297 -23.55 -6.68 -17.35
N ALA A 298 -22.34 -6.57 -17.88
CA ALA A 298 -22.04 -5.63 -18.96
C ALA A 298 -22.94 -5.88 -20.19
N LYS A 299 -23.18 -7.14 -20.55
CA LYS A 299 -24.12 -7.50 -21.63
C LYS A 299 -25.57 -7.16 -21.27
N ALA A 300 -26.02 -7.54 -20.09
CA ALA A 300 -27.40 -7.31 -19.64
C ALA A 300 -27.76 -5.81 -19.58
N PHE A 301 -26.83 -4.98 -19.11
CA PHE A 301 -26.99 -3.52 -19.01
C PHE A 301 -26.54 -2.76 -20.26
N LYS A 302 -26.17 -3.47 -21.34
CA LYS A 302 -25.70 -2.90 -22.62
C LYS A 302 -24.53 -1.92 -22.46
N LEU A 303 -23.62 -2.23 -21.54
CA LEU A 303 -22.42 -1.44 -21.28
C LEU A 303 -21.34 -1.74 -22.32
N LYS A 304 -20.54 -0.74 -22.65
CA LYS A 304 -19.41 -0.87 -23.59
C LYS A 304 -18.24 -1.69 -23.05
N SER A 305 -18.13 -1.82 -21.72
CA SER A 305 -17.06 -2.55 -21.04
C SER A 305 -17.49 -2.97 -19.64
N THR A 306 -16.65 -3.74 -18.96
CA THR A 306 -16.80 -4.10 -17.54
C THR A 306 -16.31 -3.02 -16.57
N LYS A 307 -15.90 -1.85 -17.09
CA LYS A 307 -15.46 -0.73 -16.25
C LYS A 307 -16.66 -0.04 -15.60
N GLY A 308 -16.48 0.36 -14.35
CA GLY A 308 -17.48 1.07 -13.56
C GLY A 308 -17.88 0.27 -12.33
N SER A 309 -18.92 0.74 -11.63
CA SER A 309 -19.46 0.04 -10.48
C SER A 309 -20.99 0.05 -10.51
N LEU A 310 -21.56 -1.14 -10.34
CA LEU A 310 -23.00 -1.33 -10.31
C LEU A 310 -23.54 -1.04 -8.91
N ILE A 311 -24.58 -0.20 -8.83
CA ILE A 311 -25.33 0.09 -7.61
C ILE A 311 -26.32 -1.05 -7.36
N THR A 312 -26.11 -1.79 -6.26
CA THR A 312 -26.92 -2.97 -5.89
C THR A 312 -28.05 -2.63 -4.94
N GLY A 313 -27.97 -1.51 -4.24
CA GLY A 313 -28.97 -1.04 -3.30
C GLY A 313 -28.70 0.38 -2.86
N ILE A 314 -29.75 1.02 -2.33
CA ILE A 314 -29.70 2.40 -1.84
C ILE A 314 -30.20 2.41 -0.40
N MET A 315 -29.44 3.04 0.48
CA MET A 315 -29.77 3.18 1.88
C MET A 315 -30.68 4.40 2.08
N GLN A 316 -31.60 4.29 3.04
CA GLN A 316 -32.51 5.39 3.40
C GLN A 316 -31.76 6.57 4.02
N ASP A 317 -32.25 7.78 3.76
CA ASP A 317 -31.77 9.07 4.27
C ASP A 317 -30.34 9.44 3.85
N THR A 318 -29.85 8.87 2.74
CA THR A 318 -28.48 9.07 2.26
C THR A 318 -28.37 10.01 1.05
N PRO A 319 -27.17 10.52 0.72
CA PRO A 319 -26.95 11.35 -0.46
C PRO A 319 -27.40 10.69 -1.77
N ALA A 320 -27.15 9.40 -1.94
CA ALA A 320 -27.59 8.66 -3.12
C ALA A 320 -29.12 8.68 -3.30
N GLN A 321 -29.87 8.48 -2.21
CA GLN A 321 -31.33 8.56 -2.25
C GLN A 321 -31.79 9.97 -2.61
N LYS A 322 -31.25 11.00 -1.94
CA LYS A 322 -31.60 12.41 -2.17
C LYS A 322 -31.27 12.86 -3.60
N ALA A 323 -30.20 12.33 -4.18
CA ALA A 323 -29.78 12.59 -5.56
C ALA A 323 -30.57 11.79 -6.61
N GLY A 324 -31.49 10.90 -6.19
CA GLY A 324 -32.31 10.11 -7.11
C GLY A 324 -31.53 9.01 -7.85
N MET A 325 -30.45 8.49 -7.25
CA MET A 325 -29.81 7.26 -7.70
C MET A 325 -30.80 6.09 -7.62
N ARG A 326 -30.55 5.02 -8.40
CA ARG A 326 -31.38 3.81 -8.43
C ARG A 326 -30.52 2.55 -8.41
N LYS A 327 -31.08 1.46 -7.87
CA LYS A 327 -30.53 0.12 -8.09
C LYS A 327 -30.48 -0.14 -9.60
N GLY A 328 -29.38 -0.69 -10.09
CA GLY A 328 -29.16 -0.89 -11.52
C GLY A 328 -28.39 0.25 -12.21
N ASP A 329 -28.21 1.39 -11.54
CA ASP A 329 -27.31 2.44 -12.04
C ASP A 329 -25.87 1.92 -12.07
N VAL A 330 -25.13 2.26 -13.12
CA VAL A 330 -23.70 1.92 -13.25
C VAL A 330 -22.89 3.20 -13.27
N VAL A 331 -22.14 3.45 -12.20
CA VAL A 331 -21.28 4.63 -12.08
C VAL A 331 -20.03 4.42 -12.92
N ILE A 332 -19.77 5.35 -13.85
CA ILE A 332 -18.64 5.28 -14.79
C ILE A 332 -17.62 6.40 -14.58
N ARG A 333 -18.00 7.52 -13.97
CA ARG A 333 -17.11 8.65 -13.68
C ARG A 333 -17.53 9.37 -12.41
N ILE A 334 -16.54 9.83 -11.64
CA ILE A 334 -16.70 10.84 -10.57
C ILE A 334 -15.74 11.98 -10.86
N ASN A 335 -16.25 13.21 -10.90
CA ASN A 335 -15.51 14.40 -11.30
C ASN A 335 -14.74 14.09 -12.60
N ASP A 336 -13.43 14.27 -12.64
CA ASP A 336 -12.63 13.99 -13.85
C ASP A 336 -12.07 12.56 -13.92
N LYS A 337 -12.51 11.65 -13.04
CA LYS A 337 -11.93 10.30 -12.89
C LYS A 337 -12.84 9.19 -13.37
N LEU A 338 -12.34 8.38 -14.30
CA LEU A 338 -13.01 7.16 -14.78
C LEU A 338 -12.97 6.06 -13.73
N ILE A 339 -14.13 5.56 -13.34
CA ILE A 339 -14.27 4.46 -12.39
C ILE A 339 -13.94 3.14 -13.08
N GLN A 340 -13.04 2.37 -12.48
CA GLN A 340 -12.57 1.10 -13.05
C GLN A 340 -13.37 -0.08 -12.48
N ASN A 341 -13.68 -0.05 -11.19
CA ASN A 341 -14.38 -1.10 -10.46
C ASN A 341 -15.01 -0.53 -9.17
N SER A 342 -15.68 -1.37 -8.37
CA SER A 342 -16.35 -0.96 -7.13
C SER A 342 -15.41 -0.44 -6.05
N ASN A 343 -14.21 -1.01 -5.91
CA ASN A 343 -13.22 -0.49 -4.96
C ASN A 343 -12.72 0.89 -5.36
N HIS A 344 -12.48 1.12 -6.65
CA HIS A 344 -12.10 2.43 -7.15
C HIS A 344 -13.20 3.45 -6.82
N LEU A 345 -14.47 3.10 -7.03
CA LEU A 345 -15.60 3.94 -6.60
C LEU A 345 -15.57 4.22 -5.08
N ARG A 346 -15.43 3.17 -4.25
CA ARG A 346 -15.38 3.30 -2.78
C ARG A 346 -14.27 4.24 -2.34
N ASN A 347 -13.07 4.09 -2.91
CA ASN A 347 -11.90 4.91 -2.60
C ASN A 347 -12.11 6.36 -3.02
N GLU A 348 -12.63 6.61 -4.23
CA GLU A 348 -12.86 7.98 -4.71
C GLU A 348 -13.92 8.70 -3.87
N ILE A 349 -15.00 8.02 -3.47
CA ILE A 349 -15.99 8.59 -2.55
C ILE A 349 -15.37 8.91 -1.18
N ALA A 350 -14.59 7.99 -0.63
CA ALA A 350 -13.93 8.23 0.66
C ALA A 350 -12.92 9.38 0.59
N ASN A 351 -12.12 9.43 -0.49
CA ASN A 351 -11.06 10.43 -0.72
C ASN A 351 -11.57 11.82 -1.12
N ALA A 352 -12.82 11.92 -1.58
CA ALA A 352 -13.49 13.21 -1.77
C ALA A 352 -13.70 13.92 -0.43
N GLY A 353 -13.83 13.15 0.65
CA GLY A 353 -14.04 13.65 2.01
C GLY A 353 -15.53 13.85 2.34
N ALA A 354 -15.82 13.95 3.64
CA ALA A 354 -17.16 14.26 4.09
C ALA A 354 -17.62 15.64 3.58
N PHE A 355 -18.91 15.74 3.24
CA PHE A 355 -19.54 17.01 2.82
C PHE A 355 -19.01 17.59 1.51
N ALA A 356 -18.16 16.86 0.77
CA ALA A 356 -17.68 17.27 -0.53
C ALA A 356 -18.81 17.25 -1.57
N GLU A 357 -18.83 18.25 -2.45
CA GLU A 357 -19.67 18.24 -3.64
C GLU A 357 -18.96 17.46 -4.74
N ILE A 358 -19.67 16.53 -5.37
CA ILE A 358 -19.16 15.73 -6.46
C ILE A 358 -20.12 15.73 -7.64
N GLU A 359 -19.56 15.60 -8.84
CA GLU A 359 -20.30 15.29 -10.04
C GLU A 359 -20.09 13.81 -10.38
N MET A 360 -21.17 13.10 -10.69
CA MET A 360 -21.16 11.69 -11.01
C MET A 360 -21.84 11.44 -12.35
N GLU A 361 -21.18 10.69 -13.21
CA GLU A 361 -21.75 10.18 -14.45
C GLU A 361 -22.07 8.71 -14.29
N LEU A 362 -23.31 8.35 -14.59
CA LEU A 362 -23.82 6.99 -14.51
C LEU A 362 -24.56 6.57 -15.78
N ILE A 363 -24.64 5.28 -16.01
CA ILE A 363 -25.48 4.67 -17.03
C ILE A 363 -26.74 4.12 -16.36
N ARG A 364 -27.90 4.56 -16.85
CA ARG A 364 -29.24 4.11 -16.43
C ARG A 364 -30.04 3.75 -17.67
N ASP A 365 -30.51 2.52 -17.76
CA ASP A 365 -31.28 2.01 -18.90
C ASP A 365 -30.58 2.27 -20.26
N GLY A 366 -29.24 2.17 -20.29
CA GLY A 366 -28.41 2.40 -21.46
C GLY A 366 -28.16 3.88 -21.81
N LYS A 367 -28.66 4.83 -21.01
CA LYS A 367 -28.46 6.27 -21.20
C LYS A 367 -27.52 6.85 -20.14
N THR A 368 -26.71 7.82 -20.53
CA THR A 368 -25.89 8.61 -19.60
C THR A 368 -26.77 9.56 -18.79
N VAL A 369 -26.57 9.57 -17.48
CA VAL A 369 -27.18 10.50 -16.52
C VAL A 369 -26.07 11.17 -15.72
N LEU A 370 -26.18 12.48 -15.53
CA LEU A 370 -25.27 13.27 -14.72
C LEU A 370 -25.98 13.67 -13.43
N LEU A 371 -25.36 13.38 -12.28
CA LEU A 371 -25.85 13.77 -10.96
C LEU A 371 -24.82 14.66 -10.27
N LYS A 372 -25.28 15.75 -9.67
CA LYS A 372 -24.49 16.56 -8.73
C LYS A 372 -25.06 16.35 -7.34
N LEU A 373 -24.20 15.99 -6.39
CA LEU A 373 -24.64 15.69 -5.04
C LEU A 373 -23.54 16.02 -4.03
N LYS A 374 -23.97 16.28 -2.80
CA LYS A 374 -23.11 16.50 -1.65
C LYS A 374 -23.02 15.22 -0.84
N LEU A 375 -21.82 14.74 -0.56
CA LEU A 375 -21.58 13.57 0.28
C LEU A 375 -21.90 13.85 1.75
N ASP A 376 -22.21 12.79 2.50
CA ASP A 376 -22.28 12.86 3.96
C ASP A 376 -20.95 12.38 4.57
N GLU A 377 -20.82 12.49 5.89
CA GLU A 377 -19.76 11.83 6.64
C GLU A 377 -20.11 10.36 6.87
N ARG A 378 -19.13 9.45 6.68
CA ARG A 378 -19.36 8.02 6.87
C ARG A 378 -19.69 7.71 8.34
N PRO A 379 -20.84 7.05 8.62
CA PRO A 379 -21.19 6.67 9.98
C PRO A 379 -20.20 5.66 10.56
N LYS A 380 -19.83 5.81 11.85
CA LYS A 380 -18.94 4.88 12.57
C LYS A 380 -19.50 3.46 12.73
N LYS A 381 -20.82 3.26 12.53
CA LYS A 381 -21.49 1.94 12.62
C LYS A 381 -22.46 1.78 11.45
N ILE A 382 -22.03 1.10 10.40
CA ILE A 382 -22.81 0.91 9.15
C ILE A 382 -24.00 -0.06 9.36
N GLY A 383 -23.84 -1.08 10.20
CA GLY A 383 -24.82 -2.18 10.36
C GLY A 383 -26.21 -1.83 10.92
N ARG A 384 -26.54 -0.55 11.12
CA ARG A 384 -27.87 -0.09 11.60
C ARG A 384 -28.72 0.63 10.53
N MET A 385 -28.21 0.82 9.32
CA MET A 385 -28.94 1.53 8.27
C MET A 385 -29.87 0.60 7.48
N LYS A 386 -31.14 1.01 7.31
CA LYS A 386 -32.14 0.27 6.53
C LYS A 386 -31.89 0.47 5.03
N THR A 387 -31.80 -0.62 4.30
CA THR A 387 -31.85 -0.61 2.83
C THR A 387 -33.28 -0.40 2.37
N LEU A 388 -33.49 0.34 1.28
CA LEU A 388 -34.81 0.44 0.67
C LEU A 388 -35.25 -0.95 0.17
N PRO A 389 -36.47 -1.41 0.52
CA PRO A 389 -37.02 -2.63 -0.06
C PRO A 389 -37.20 -2.46 -1.58
N GLU A 390 -37.09 -3.54 -2.34
CA GLU A 390 -37.37 -3.49 -3.77
C GLU A 390 -38.81 -3.00 -4.02
N PRO A 391 -39.05 -2.20 -5.08
CA PRO A 391 -40.41 -1.96 -5.53
C PRO A 391 -41.00 -3.33 -5.89
N THR A 392 -41.98 -3.78 -5.11
CA THR A 392 -42.73 -4.99 -5.44
C THR A 392 -43.34 -4.77 -6.83
N GLN A 393 -42.88 -5.53 -7.83
CA GLN A 393 -43.52 -5.55 -9.14
C GLN A 393 -44.96 -6.01 -8.94
N THR A 394 -45.86 -5.05 -8.82
CA THR A 394 -47.29 -5.28 -8.75
C THR A 394 -47.78 -5.31 -10.19
N LEU A 395 -47.33 -6.32 -10.95
CA LEU A 395 -47.82 -6.61 -12.29
C LEU A 395 -48.62 -7.92 -12.25
N GLU A 396 -49.93 -7.72 -12.37
CA GLU A 396 -50.88 -8.65 -13.01
C GLU A 396 -51.36 -9.88 -12.24
N ARG A 397 -52.20 -9.63 -11.24
CA ARG A 397 -53.34 -10.52 -10.92
C ARG A 397 -54.65 -9.88 -11.42
N LYS A 398 -54.78 -9.69 -12.74
CA LYS A 398 -56.05 -9.31 -13.40
C LYS A 398 -56.33 -9.98 -14.75
N CYS A 399 -55.59 -11.03 -15.12
CA CYS A 399 -55.91 -11.86 -16.30
C CYS A 399 -56.07 -13.33 -15.91
N GLN A 400 -57.04 -13.65 -15.04
CA GLN A 400 -57.49 -15.04 -14.86
C GLN A 400 -58.93 -15.16 -14.36
N THR A 401 -59.85 -14.39 -14.96
CA THR A 401 -61.30 -14.63 -14.87
C THR A 401 -61.95 -14.18 -16.18
N ALA A 402 -61.64 -14.90 -17.26
CA ALA A 402 -62.33 -14.76 -18.54
C ALA A 402 -62.23 -16.06 -19.38
N TRP A 403 -62.32 -17.23 -18.73
CA TRP A 403 -62.64 -18.51 -19.36
C TRP A 403 -63.23 -19.41 -18.27
N ASN A 404 -64.55 -19.34 -18.12
CA ASN A 404 -65.46 -20.42 -17.74
C ASN A 404 -66.88 -19.97 -18.08
#